data_AF-A0A919S135-F1
#
_entry.id   AF-A0A919S135-F1
#
_cell.length_a   1.000
_cell.length_b   1.000
_cell.length_c   1.000
_cell.angle_alpha   90.00
_cell.angle_beta   90.00
_cell.angle_gamma   90.00
#
_symmetry.space_group_name_H-M   'P 1'
#
loop_
_entity.id
_entity.type
_entity.pdbx_description
1 polymer ?
#
loop_
_entity_poly.entity_id
_entity_poly.type
_entity_poly.pdbx_seq_one_letter_code
_entity_poly.pdbx_strand_id
1 'polypeptide(L)'
;MKLMVLDRNIKTGESNDSDTIEAIKEKFKEEVNELLQAFESRDWISIAEESFDVIQTLLRVFKLMLKEGYDIEQLNKRHNKKLVNRGWMAKTILEVLVKK
;
A
#
# COMPACT_ATOMS: atom_id res chain seq x y z
N MET A 1 10.65 2.24 -10.12
CA MET A 1 9.21 2.05 -10.44
C MET A 1 8.44 3.25 -9.91
N LYS A 2 7.30 3.62 -10.52
CA LYS A 2 6.42 4.67 -10.01
C LYS A 2 5.09 4.03 -9.60
N LEU A 3 4.61 4.34 -8.40
CA LEU A 3 3.29 3.94 -7.94
C LEU A 3 2.39 5.17 -7.96
N MET A 4 1.22 5.04 -8.57
CA MET A 4 0.25 6.13 -8.63
C MET A 4 -0.47 6.23 -7.28
N VAL A 5 -0.64 7.45 -6.77
CA VAL A 5 -1.58 7.71 -5.68
C VAL A 5 -2.90 8.08 -6.33
N LEU A 6 -3.88 7.20 -6.20
CA LEU A 6 -5.17 7.37 -6.86
C LEU A 6 -6.01 8.43 -6.12
N ASP A 7 -6.61 9.34 -6.88
CA ASP A 7 -7.55 10.35 -6.39
C ASP A 7 -8.99 9.85 -6.47
N ARG A 8 -9.52 9.69 -7.69
CA ARG A 8 -10.91 9.29 -7.92
C ARG A 8 -11.04 8.29 -9.06
N ASN A 9 -12.07 7.46 -8.98
CA ASN A 9 -12.48 6.57 -10.05
C ASN A 9 -13.69 7.18 -10.79
N ILE A 10 -13.48 7.57 -12.05
CA ILE A 10 -14.50 8.24 -12.87
C ILE A 10 -15.65 7.29 -13.23
N LYS A 11 -15.41 5.97 -13.26
CA LYS A 11 -16.43 4.97 -13.63
C LYS A 11 -17.35 4.64 -12.47
N THR A 12 -16.80 4.46 -11.27
CA THR A 12 -17.57 4.12 -10.07
C THR A 12 -18.04 5.35 -9.30
N GLY A 13 -17.45 6.53 -9.57
CA GLY A 13 -17.71 7.75 -8.82
C GLY A 13 -17.00 7.80 -7.47
N GLU A 14 -16.22 6.79 -7.13
CA GLU A 14 -15.50 6.71 -5.86
C GLU A 14 -14.37 7.76 -5.79
N SER A 15 -14.15 8.30 -4.59
CA SER A 15 -13.06 9.23 -4.33
C SER A 15 -12.27 8.80 -3.09
N ASN A 16 -10.97 8.63 -3.28
CA ASN A 16 -9.99 8.38 -2.22
C ASN A 16 -9.61 9.68 -1.47
N ASP A 17 -10.14 10.85 -1.84
CA ASP A 17 -10.00 12.07 -1.03
C ASP A 17 -10.99 12.08 0.15
N SER A 18 -12.14 11.42 -0.02
CA SER A 18 -13.17 11.17 1.00
C SER A 18 -13.05 9.79 1.63
N ASP A 19 -11.91 9.13 1.48
CA ASP A 19 -11.70 7.77 1.96
C ASP A 19 -11.82 7.68 3.48
N THR A 20 -12.35 6.56 3.96
CA THR A 20 -12.40 6.21 5.38
C THR A 20 -11.51 5.00 5.66
N ILE A 21 -11.06 4.83 6.90
CA ILE A 21 -10.31 3.62 7.29
C ILE A 21 -11.15 2.36 7.05
N GLU A 22 -12.47 2.43 7.26
CA GLU A 22 -13.40 1.33 7.03
C GLU A 22 -13.45 0.94 5.56
N ALA A 23 -13.55 1.91 4.65
CA ALA A 23 -13.57 1.66 3.21
C ALA A 23 -12.24 1.05 2.73
N ILE A 24 -11.11 1.59 3.20
CA ILE A 24 -9.79 1.06 2.89
C ILE A 24 -9.64 -0.37 3.43
N LYS A 25 -10.14 -0.65 4.64
CA LYS A 25 -10.08 -1.97 5.26
C LYS A 25 -10.86 -3.02 4.47
N GLU A 26 -12.08 -2.70 4.02
CA GLU A 26 -12.85 -3.65 3.22
C GLU A 26 -12.18 -3.93 1.87
N LYS A 27 -11.68 -2.89 1.18
CA LYS A 27 -10.94 -3.10 -0.08
C LYS A 27 -9.65 -3.88 0.15
N PHE A 28 -8.87 -3.58 1.20
CA PHE A 28 -7.67 -4.35 1.55
C PHE A 28 -7.95 -5.85 1.75
N LYS A 29 -9.08 -6.21 2.36
CA LYS A 29 -9.45 -7.63 2.51
C LYS A 29 -9.77 -8.29 1.16
N GLU A 30 -10.45 -7.58 0.28
CA GLU A 30 -10.76 -8.03 -1.09
C GLU A 30 -9.47 -8.35 -1.84
N GLU A 31 -8.57 -7.38 -1.97
CA GLU A 31 -7.30 -7.54 -2.70
C GLU A 31 -6.40 -8.63 -2.09
N VAL A 32 -6.38 -8.76 -0.76
CA VAL A 32 -5.63 -9.83 -0.09
C VAL A 32 -6.22 -11.20 -0.44
N ASN A 33 -7.54 -11.34 -0.50
CA ASN A 33 -8.17 -12.60 -0.89
C ASN A 33 -7.90 -12.95 -2.35
N GLU A 34 -7.89 -11.97 -3.25
CA GLU A 34 -7.53 -12.15 -4.66
C GLU A 34 -6.05 -12.56 -4.81
N LEU A 35 -5.14 -11.91 -4.07
CA LEU A 35 -3.73 -12.30 -4.02
C LEU A 35 -3.54 -13.73 -3.48
N LEU A 36 -4.30 -14.14 -2.46
CA LEU A 36 -4.26 -15.51 -1.94
C LEU A 36 -4.72 -16.52 -3.01
N GLN A 37 -5.77 -16.22 -3.77
CA GLN A 37 -6.21 -17.06 -4.89
C GLN A 37 -5.16 -17.12 -6.01
N ALA A 38 -4.50 -16.00 -6.32
CA ALA A 38 -3.41 -15.96 -7.29
C ALA A 38 -2.21 -16.84 -6.88
N PHE A 39 -1.90 -16.93 -5.58
CA PHE A 39 -0.89 -17.87 -5.09
C PHE A 39 -1.27 -19.34 -5.31
N GLU A 40 -2.56 -19.68 -5.24
CA GLU A 40 -3.05 -21.04 -5.50
C GLU A 40 -2.88 -21.41 -6.99
N SER A 41 -3.16 -20.47 -7.90
CA SER A 41 -3.00 -20.68 -9.34
C SER A 41 -1.53 -20.72 -9.80
N ARG A 42 -0.60 -20.20 -8.99
CA ARG A 42 0.84 -20.02 -9.30
C ARG A 42 1.10 -19.22 -10.56
N ASP A 43 0.14 -18.38 -10.98
CA ASP A 43 0.33 -17.46 -12.09
C ASP A 43 1.06 -16.20 -11.59
N TRP A 44 2.32 -16.05 -11.99
CA TRP A 44 3.13 -14.89 -11.61
C TRP A 44 2.59 -13.56 -12.11
N ILE A 45 1.81 -13.55 -13.19
CA ILE A 45 1.18 -12.32 -13.70
C ILE A 45 0.08 -11.90 -12.74
N SER A 46 -0.87 -12.80 -12.42
CA SER A 46 -1.91 -12.54 -11.42
C SER A 46 -1.31 -12.19 -10.07
N ILE A 47 -0.30 -12.94 -9.60
CA ILE A 47 0.36 -12.62 -8.33
C ILE A 47 0.92 -11.19 -8.32
N ALA A 48 1.52 -10.75 -9.43
CA ALA A 48 2.06 -9.41 -9.53
C ALA A 48 0.94 -8.34 -9.54
N GLU A 49 -0.14 -8.57 -10.28
CA GLU A 49 -1.32 -7.70 -10.34
C GLU A 49 -1.92 -7.50 -8.95
N GLU A 50 -2.31 -8.59 -8.29
CA GLU A 50 -2.93 -8.53 -6.97
C GLU A 50 -1.96 -7.99 -5.90
N SER A 51 -0.64 -8.21 -6.07
CA SER A 51 0.36 -7.58 -5.19
C SER A 51 0.36 -6.06 -5.33
N PHE A 52 0.18 -5.54 -6.54
CA PHE A 52 0.09 -4.10 -6.76
C PHE A 52 -1.21 -3.53 -6.21
N ASP A 53 -2.31 -4.26 -6.28
CA ASP A 53 -3.59 -3.79 -5.73
C ASP A 53 -3.59 -3.77 -4.20
N VAL A 54 -2.97 -4.76 -3.55
CA VAL A 54 -2.65 -4.68 -2.11
C VAL A 54 -1.75 -3.48 -1.79
N ILE A 55 -0.73 -3.20 -2.61
CA ILE A 55 0.09 -1.99 -2.42
C ILE A 55 -0.75 -0.71 -2.55
N GLN A 56 -1.68 -0.65 -3.51
CA GLN A 56 -2.56 0.51 -3.71
C GLN A 56 -3.44 0.80 -2.50
N THR A 57 -4.00 -0.24 -1.87
CA THR A 57 -4.79 -0.05 -0.64
C THR A 57 -3.93 0.46 0.53
N LEU A 58 -2.66 0.05 0.63
CA LEU A 58 -1.73 0.61 1.61
C LEU A 58 -1.32 2.06 1.30
N LEU A 59 -1.20 2.43 0.01
CA LEU A 59 -0.97 3.83 -0.38
C LEU A 59 -2.14 4.74 0.00
N ARG A 60 -3.38 4.25 -0.08
CA ARG A 60 -4.57 4.96 0.42
C ARG A 60 -4.46 5.27 1.91
N VAL A 61 -3.96 4.33 2.73
CA VAL A 61 -3.67 4.57 4.15
C VAL A 61 -2.65 5.69 4.33
N PHE A 62 -1.52 5.64 3.62
CA PHE A 62 -0.49 6.68 3.74
C PHE A 62 -0.99 8.05 3.29
N LYS A 63 -1.82 8.12 2.24
CA LYS A 63 -2.47 9.36 1.80
C LYS A 63 -3.35 9.95 2.91
N LEU A 64 -4.18 9.12 3.56
CA LEU A 64 -5.01 9.55 4.68
C LEU A 64 -4.15 10.05 5.86
N MET A 65 -3.10 9.32 6.22
CA MET A 65 -2.18 9.74 7.27
C MET A 65 -1.48 11.07 6.95
N LEU A 66 -1.07 11.29 5.70
CA LEU A 66 -0.49 12.57 5.27
C LEU A 66 -1.50 13.72 5.40
N LYS A 67 -2.78 13.48 5.05
CA LYS A 67 -3.88 14.45 5.22
C LYS A 67 -4.10 14.81 6.69
N GLU A 68 -3.97 13.83 7.58
CA GLU A 68 -4.04 14.02 9.04
C GLU A 68 -2.73 14.60 9.65
N GLY A 69 -1.74 14.94 8.83
CA GLY A 69 -0.51 15.61 9.26
C GLY A 69 0.59 14.70 9.81
N TYR A 70 0.50 13.38 9.62
CA TYR A 70 1.54 12.44 10.04
C TYR A 70 2.77 12.50 9.13
N ASP A 71 3.96 12.42 9.72
CA ASP A 71 5.23 12.28 9.00
C ASP A 71 5.51 10.80 8.67
N ILE A 72 5.14 10.40 7.45
CA ILE A 72 5.34 9.03 6.95
C ILE A 72 6.83 8.64 6.90
N GLU A 73 7.74 9.59 6.63
CA GLU A 73 9.17 9.31 6.56
C GLU A 73 9.71 8.96 7.96
N GLN A 74 9.31 9.73 8.97
CA GLN A 74 9.65 9.44 10.36
C GLN A 74 9.07 8.09 10.82
N LEU A 75 7.83 7.77 10.44
CA LEU A 75 7.20 6.49 10.76
C LEU A 75 7.94 5.31 10.09
N ASN A 76 8.39 5.47 8.85
CA ASN A 76 9.21 4.48 8.16
C ASN A 76 10.57 4.27 8.86
N LYS A 77 11.25 5.35 9.28
CA LYS A 77 12.48 5.27 10.09
C LYS A 77 12.26 4.48 11.38
N ARG A 78 11.14 4.74 12.08
CA ARG A 78 10.75 3.99 13.29
C ARG A 78 10.52 2.51 12.99
N HIS A 79 9.85 2.18 11.88
CA HIS A 79 9.65 0.80 11.44
C HIS A 79 10.98 0.09 11.14
N ASN A 80 11.87 0.71 10.39
CA ASN A 80 13.18 0.14 10.05
C ASN A 80 14.03 -0.12 11.31
N LYS A 81 14.04 0.81 12.27
CA LYS A 81 14.71 0.60 13.57
C LYS A 81 14.15 -0.62 14.30
N LYS A 82 12.83 -0.83 14.27
CA LYS A 82 12.18 -2.02 14.85
C LYS A 82 12.63 -3.31 14.16
N LEU A 83 12.79 -3.32 12.84
CA LEU A 83 13.28 -4.50 12.11
C LEU A 83 14.73 -4.83 12.46
N VAL A 84 15.61 -3.81 12.47
CA VAL A 84 17.02 -4.00 12.87
C VAL A 84 17.12 -4.54 14.30
N ASN A 85 16.34 -4.00 15.23
CA ASN A 85 16.28 -4.49 16.62
C ASN A 85 15.77 -5.94 16.74
N ARG A 86 15.09 -6.46 15.71
CA ARG A 86 14.65 -7.86 15.64
C ARG A 86 15.68 -8.77 14.95
N GLY A 87 16.87 -8.25 14.63
CA GLY A 87 17.95 -9.00 14.00
C GLY A 87 17.91 -9.01 12.47
N TRP A 88 17.02 -8.24 11.83
CA TRP A 88 17.01 -8.13 10.38
C TRP A 88 18.19 -7.29 9.89
N MET A 89 18.91 -7.80 8.90
CA MET A 89 19.94 -7.06 8.16
C MET A 89 19.43 -6.72 6.76
N ALA A 90 19.46 -5.44 6.41
CA ALA A 90 19.04 -5.01 5.07
C ALA A 90 20.05 -5.48 4.02
N LYS A 91 19.56 -6.15 2.97
CA LYS A 91 20.36 -6.54 1.80
C LYS A 91 20.33 -5.48 0.69
N THR A 92 19.20 -4.80 0.55
CA THR A 92 18.95 -3.77 -0.47
C THR A 92 17.88 -2.79 0.02
N ILE A 93 17.72 -1.67 -0.67
CA ILE A 93 16.72 -0.64 -0.40
C ILE A 93 15.89 -0.42 -1.66
N LEU A 94 14.57 -0.41 -1.50
CA LEU A 94 13.64 0.08 -2.52
C LEU A 94 13.21 1.49 -2.15
N GLU A 95 13.59 2.46 -2.97
CA GLU A 95 13.19 3.86 -2.77
C GLU A 95 11.85 4.13 -3.46
N VAL A 96 10.89 4.64 -2.69
CA VAL A 96 9.60 5.14 -3.19
C VAL A 96 9.59 6.65 -3.03
N LEU A 97 9.57 7.37 -4.15
CA LEU A 97 9.55 8.83 -4.15
C LEU A 97 8.11 9.32 -4.07
N VAL A 98 7.76 9.95 -2.95
CA VAL A 98 6.49 10.69 -2.80
C VAL A 98 6.71 12.11 -3.30
N LYS A 99 6.16 12.44 -4.47
CA LYS A 99 6.15 13.82 -4.99
C LYS A 99 4.82 14.47 -4.63
N LYS A 100 4.88 15.62 -3.96
CA LYS A 100 3.73 16.48 -3.71
C LYS A 100 3.31 17.22 -4.96
#